data_AF-A0A1H8YXW4-F1
#
_entry.id   AF-A0A1H8YXW4-F1
#
_cell.length_a   1.000
_cell.length_b   1.000
_cell.length_c   1.000
_cell.angle_alpha   90.00
_cell.angle_beta   90.00
_cell.angle_gamma   90.00
#
_symmetry.space_group_name_H-M   'P 1'
#
loop_
_entity.id
_entity.type
_entity.pdbx_description
1 polymer ?
#
loop_
_entity_poly.entity_id
_entity_poly.type
_entity_poly.pdbx_seq_one_letter_code
_entity_poly.pdbx_strand_id
1 'polypeptide(L)'
;MRMETSDNVFALVVMAQIKAKRVNDGATRKDVKIALIRRLYERGYSREQIVRLFRIIDWMIQLPRGLEAGFVQAVYAIQEEKKMPYVNTIERVEREKALQQGLEQGLERGVGQGRQLEARRILQRQLSKRFGELPDWVSERLEAADVDQLEVWSDEILFADSLDTLFKH
;
A
#
# COMPACT_ATOMS: atom_id res chain seq x y z
N MET A 1 -13.54 30.58 -20.94
CA MET A 1 -13.60 30.28 -22.40
C MET A 1 -12.17 29.96 -22.83
N ARG A 2 -11.70 28.77 -23.22
CA ARG A 2 -12.24 27.46 -23.63
C ARG A 2 -11.22 26.41 -23.13
N MET A 3 -11.61 25.47 -22.28
CA MET A 3 -10.86 24.21 -22.06
C MET A 3 -11.78 22.98 -22.21
N GLU A 4 -12.99 23.18 -22.72
CA GLU A 4 -13.98 22.12 -22.88
C GLU A 4 -13.85 21.38 -24.23
N THR A 5 -12.91 21.79 -25.07
CA THR A 5 -12.80 21.29 -26.46
C THR A 5 -11.35 20.97 -26.83
N SER A 6 -10.67 20.19 -26.00
CA SER A 6 -9.56 19.40 -26.54
C SER A 6 -9.72 17.97 -26.05
N ASP A 7 -9.45 17.02 -26.93
CA ASP A 7 -9.30 15.58 -26.66
C ASP A 7 -8.15 15.27 -25.68
N ASN A 8 -7.70 16.28 -24.95
CA ASN A 8 -6.60 16.23 -24.04
C ASN A 8 -7.03 15.50 -22.77
N VAL A 9 -6.49 14.28 -22.67
CA VAL A 9 -6.52 13.40 -21.50
C VAL A 9 -6.10 14.13 -20.22
N PHE A 10 -5.16 15.07 -20.33
CA PHE A 10 -4.68 15.87 -19.19
C PHE A 10 -5.72 16.87 -18.69
N ALA A 11 -6.68 17.33 -19.51
CA ALA A 11 -7.72 18.24 -19.06
C ALA A 11 -8.70 17.56 -18.07
N LEU A 12 -9.01 16.27 -18.28
CA LEU A 12 -9.81 15.48 -17.35
C LEU A 12 -9.11 15.33 -16.00
N VAL A 13 -7.82 15.02 -16.03
CA VAL A 13 -6.96 14.83 -14.86
C VAL A 13 -6.77 16.15 -14.09
N VAL A 14 -6.52 17.27 -14.78
CA VAL A 14 -6.39 18.60 -14.16
C VAL A 14 -7.73 19.05 -13.55
N MET A 15 -8.86 18.78 -14.22
CA MET A 15 -10.19 19.04 -13.65
C MET A 15 -10.46 18.18 -12.41
N ALA A 16 -10.03 16.92 -12.42
CA ALA A 16 -10.08 16.04 -11.26
C ALA A 16 -9.24 16.61 -10.10
N GLN A 17 -8.03 17.09 -10.39
CA GLN A 17 -7.11 17.67 -9.39
C GLN A 17 -7.65 18.96 -8.77
N ILE A 18 -8.19 19.87 -9.59
CA ILE A 18 -8.78 21.14 -9.12
C ILE A 18 -10.00 20.88 -8.24
N LYS A 19 -10.84 19.92 -8.61
CA LYS A 19 -12.01 19.54 -7.80
C LYS A 19 -11.61 18.80 -6.53
N ALA A 20 -10.63 17.88 -6.58
CA ALA A 20 -10.12 17.17 -5.42
C ALA A 20 -9.51 18.12 -4.37
N LYS A 21 -8.81 19.19 -4.78
CA LYS A 21 -8.25 20.22 -3.88
C LYS A 21 -9.30 21.16 -3.26
N ARG A 22 -10.52 21.22 -3.80
CA ARG A 22 -11.57 22.15 -3.35
C ARG A 22 -12.69 21.47 -2.56
N VAL A 23 -12.71 20.14 -2.51
CA VAL A 23 -13.82 19.36 -1.95
C VAL A 23 -13.31 18.46 -0.83
N ASN A 24 -13.71 18.78 0.40
CA ASN A 24 -13.38 18.00 1.59
C ASN A 24 -14.47 17.01 2.00
N ASP A 25 -15.68 17.12 1.44
CA ASP A 25 -16.81 16.23 1.73
C ASP A 25 -16.77 14.94 0.87
N GLY A 26 -17.07 13.80 1.51
CA GLY A 26 -17.02 12.48 0.89
C GLY A 26 -18.07 12.28 -0.21
N ALA A 27 -19.30 12.77 -0.02
CA ALA A 27 -20.38 12.61 -0.99
C ALA A 27 -20.07 13.36 -2.29
N THR A 28 -19.60 14.60 -2.16
CA THR A 28 -19.20 15.43 -3.31
C THR A 28 -18.01 14.81 -4.06
N ARG A 29 -17.05 14.19 -3.36
CA ARG A 29 -15.94 13.45 -4.01
C ARG A 29 -16.45 12.27 -4.84
N LYS A 30 -17.43 11.52 -4.34
CA LYS A 30 -18.05 10.41 -5.08
C LYS A 30 -18.68 10.90 -6.37
N ASP A 31 -19.47 11.96 -6.30
CA ASP A 31 -20.19 12.50 -7.47
C ASP A 31 -19.20 13.03 -8.53
N VAL A 32 -18.14 13.71 -8.09
CA VAL A 32 -17.06 14.15 -8.99
C VAL A 32 -16.37 12.96 -9.66
N LYS A 33 -16.05 11.91 -8.91
CA LYS A 33 -15.42 10.70 -9.45
C LYS A 33 -16.31 10.04 -10.51
N ILE A 34 -17.60 9.88 -10.24
CA ILE A 34 -18.58 9.34 -11.20
C ILE A 34 -18.63 10.18 -12.48
N ALA A 35 -18.70 11.52 -12.35
CA ALA A 35 -18.75 12.41 -13.50
C ALA A 35 -17.48 12.33 -14.39
N LEU A 36 -16.30 12.14 -13.79
CA LEU A 36 -15.06 11.94 -14.52
C LEU A 36 -15.03 10.60 -15.26
N ILE A 37 -15.49 9.53 -14.60
CA ILE A 37 -15.58 8.21 -15.22
C ILE A 37 -16.58 8.20 -16.37
N ARG A 38 -17.74 8.87 -16.23
CA ARG A 38 -18.70 9.02 -17.32
C ARG A 38 -18.06 9.69 -18.54
N ARG A 39 -17.35 10.81 -18.34
CA ARG A 39 -16.62 11.51 -19.41
C ARG A 39 -15.49 10.67 -20.02
N LEU A 40 -14.86 9.81 -19.23
CA LEU A 40 -13.84 8.89 -19.73
C LEU A 40 -14.43 7.91 -20.75
N TYR A 41 -15.64 7.41 -20.51
CA TYR A 41 -16.35 6.50 -21.42
C TYR A 41 -17.02 7.21 -22.61
N GLU A 42 -17.37 8.49 -22.49
CA GLU A 42 -17.95 9.28 -23.58
C GLU A 42 -16.94 9.64 -24.67
N ARG A 43 -15.64 9.57 -24.36
CA ARG A 43 -14.56 9.82 -25.31
C ARG A 43 -14.17 8.52 -26.00
N GLY A 44 -13.84 8.59 -27.29
CA GLY A 44 -13.47 7.45 -28.14
C GLY A 44 -12.09 6.84 -27.81
N TYR A 45 -11.74 6.74 -26.53
CA TYR A 45 -10.47 6.18 -26.07
C TYR A 45 -10.40 4.66 -26.30
N SER A 46 -9.19 4.17 -26.54
CA SER A 46 -8.93 2.73 -26.56
C SER A 46 -9.17 2.12 -25.18
N ARG A 47 -9.37 0.80 -25.15
CA ARG A 47 -9.55 0.04 -23.90
C ARG A 47 -8.38 0.26 -22.93
N GLU A 48 -7.14 0.24 -23.43
CA GLU A 48 -5.92 0.42 -22.64
C GLU A 48 -5.82 1.84 -22.09
N GLN A 49 -6.26 2.84 -22.86
CA GLN A 49 -6.31 4.23 -22.41
C GLN A 49 -7.34 4.40 -21.29
N ILE A 50 -8.55 3.86 -21.44
CA ILE A 50 -9.59 3.90 -20.39
C ILE A 50 -9.05 3.32 -19.09
N VAL A 51 -8.40 2.17 -19.14
CA VAL A 51 -7.92 1.48 -17.94
C VAL A 51 -6.80 2.26 -17.25
N ARG A 52 -5.85 2.80 -18.00
CA ARG A 52 -4.78 3.64 -17.44
C ARG A 52 -5.34 4.89 -16.78
N LEU A 53 -6.31 5.56 -17.42
CA LEU A 53 -6.91 6.78 -16.90
C LEU A 53 -7.82 6.54 -15.71
N PHE A 54 -8.54 5.41 -15.71
CA PHE A 54 -9.33 4.98 -14.56
C PHE A 54 -8.44 4.84 -13.32
N ARG A 55 -7.28 4.18 -13.43
CA ARG A 55 -6.33 4.03 -12.30
C ARG A 55 -5.85 5.38 -11.77
N ILE A 56 -5.54 6.33 -12.67
CA ILE A 56 -5.10 7.67 -12.27
C ILE A 56 -6.22 8.40 -11.51
N ILE A 57 -7.46 8.36 -12.01
CA ILE A 57 -8.61 8.98 -11.35
C ILE A 57 -8.90 8.32 -9.99
N ASP A 58 -8.76 7.00 -9.88
CA ASP A 58 -8.93 6.25 -8.64
C ASP A 58 -7.90 6.65 -7.57
N TRP A 59 -6.62 6.77 -7.97
CA TRP A 59 -5.54 7.20 -7.09
C TRP A 59 -5.72 8.64 -6.61
N MET A 60 -6.17 9.54 -7.49
CA MET A 60 -6.36 10.95 -7.16
C MET A 60 -7.58 11.21 -6.26
N ILE A 61 -8.64 10.40 -6.40
CA ILE A 61 -9.90 10.56 -5.66
C ILE A 61 -10.20 9.27 -4.91
N GLN A 62 -9.59 9.15 -3.73
CA GLN A 62 -9.92 8.09 -2.79
C GLN A 62 -11.26 8.38 -2.13
N LEU A 63 -12.15 7.39 -2.13
CA LEU A 63 -13.46 7.46 -1.48
C LEU A 63 -13.40 6.73 -0.14
N PRO A 64 -14.11 7.22 0.90
CA PRO A 64 -14.35 6.44 2.11
C PRO A 64 -15.08 5.12 1.77
N ARG A 65 -14.77 4.04 2.52
CA ARG A 65 -15.33 2.69 2.30
C ARG A 65 -16.87 2.68 2.15
N GLY A 66 -17.58 3.49 2.94
CA GLY A 66 -19.05 3.58 2.88
C GLY A 66 -19.62 4.14 1.57
N LEU A 67 -18.79 4.76 0.72
CA LEU A 67 -19.19 5.34 -0.57
C LEU A 67 -18.73 4.52 -1.78
N GLU A 68 -17.90 3.49 -1.59
CA GLU A 68 -17.36 2.67 -2.67
C GLU A 68 -18.45 1.85 -3.36
N ALA A 69 -19.35 1.22 -2.61
CA ALA A 69 -20.44 0.42 -3.18
C ALA A 69 -21.34 1.24 -4.12
N GLY A 70 -21.71 2.46 -3.71
CA GLY A 70 -22.50 3.37 -4.54
C GLY A 70 -21.74 3.87 -5.77
N PHE A 71 -20.42 4.04 -5.67
CA PHE A 71 -19.57 4.36 -6.81
C PHE A 71 -19.53 3.19 -7.82
N VAL A 72 -19.28 1.97 -7.34
CA VAL A 72 -19.21 0.76 -8.19
C VAL A 72 -20.53 0.56 -8.95
N GLN A 73 -21.67 0.67 -8.27
CA GLN A 73 -22.99 0.58 -8.90
C GLN A 73 -23.18 1.64 -10.00
N ALA A 74 -22.77 2.89 -9.75
CA ALA A 74 -22.88 3.96 -10.74
C ALA A 74 -21.98 3.71 -11.97
N VAL A 75 -20.79 3.14 -11.79
CA VAL A 75 -19.91 2.80 -12.92
C VAL A 75 -20.49 1.64 -13.73
N TYR A 76 -21.06 0.62 -13.09
CA TYR A 76 -21.77 -0.45 -13.80
C TYR A 76 -22.90 0.09 -14.68
N ALA A 77 -23.74 0.98 -14.13
CA ALA A 77 -24.82 1.61 -14.89
C ALA A 77 -24.30 2.39 -16.11
N ILE A 78 -23.16 3.09 -15.99
CA ILE A 78 -22.52 3.78 -17.11
C ILE A 78 -22.04 2.78 -18.19
N GLN A 79 -21.48 1.64 -17.78
CA GLN A 79 -21.00 0.62 -18.71
C GLN A 79 -22.15 -0.03 -19.49
N GLU A 80 -23.27 -0.33 -18.82
CA GLU A 80 -24.49 -0.83 -19.45
C GLU A 80 -25.08 0.19 -20.43
N GLU A 81 -25.21 1.46 -20.02
CA GLU A 81 -25.72 2.55 -20.86
C GLU A 81 -24.92 2.68 -22.16
N LYS A 82 -23.59 2.64 -22.07
CA LYS A 82 -22.70 2.81 -23.23
C LYS A 82 -22.56 1.53 -24.05
N LYS A 83 -23.21 0.42 -23.68
CA LYS A 83 -23.10 -0.90 -24.32
C LYS A 83 -21.65 -1.31 -24.55
N MET A 84 -20.79 -0.95 -23.61
CA MET A 84 -19.37 -1.28 -23.68
C MET A 84 -19.15 -2.48 -22.76
N PRO A 85 -19.14 -3.73 -23.27
CA PRO A 85 -18.83 -4.92 -22.49
C PRO A 85 -17.32 -4.99 -22.26
N TYR A 86 -16.70 -3.90 -21.80
CA TYR A 86 -15.37 -3.98 -21.26
C TYR A 86 -15.50 -4.80 -20.00
N VAL A 87 -15.27 -6.11 -20.15
CA VAL A 87 -15.07 -7.03 -19.05
C VAL A 87 -14.09 -6.34 -18.09
N ASN A 88 -14.71 -5.81 -17.05
CA ASN A 88 -14.21 -5.79 -15.72
C ASN A 88 -12.96 -4.92 -15.47
N THR A 89 -12.98 -3.68 -15.95
CA THR A 89 -11.92 -2.71 -15.62
C THR A 89 -11.86 -2.43 -14.12
N ILE A 90 -13.02 -2.42 -13.43
CA ILE A 90 -13.07 -2.25 -11.97
C ILE A 90 -12.47 -3.46 -11.26
N GLU A 91 -13.00 -4.68 -11.42
CA GLU A 91 -12.44 -5.81 -10.67
C GLU A 91 -11.01 -6.16 -11.14
N ARG A 92 -10.60 -5.81 -12.37
CA ARG A 92 -9.18 -5.91 -12.75
C ARG A 92 -8.32 -4.94 -11.96
N VAL A 93 -8.72 -3.67 -11.84
CA VAL A 93 -7.98 -2.66 -11.07
C VAL A 93 -8.00 -3.00 -9.57
N GLU A 94 -9.13 -3.45 -9.04
CA GLU A 94 -9.24 -3.90 -7.65
C GLU A 94 -8.39 -5.15 -7.38
N ARG A 95 -8.38 -6.12 -8.29
CA ARG A 95 -7.53 -7.32 -8.19
C ARG A 95 -6.05 -6.97 -8.27
N GLU A 96 -5.67 -6.11 -9.21
CA GLU A 96 -4.29 -5.63 -9.31
C GLU A 96 -3.86 -4.89 -8.04
N LYS A 97 -4.73 -4.04 -7.48
CA LYS A 97 -4.49 -3.33 -6.22
C LYS A 97 -4.37 -4.29 -5.04
N ALA A 98 -5.27 -5.27 -4.94
CA ALA A 98 -5.22 -6.29 -3.89
C ALA A 98 -3.94 -7.15 -3.97
N LEU A 99 -3.54 -7.53 -5.19
CA LEU A 99 -2.29 -8.26 -5.41
C LEU A 99 -1.07 -7.41 -5.04
N GLN A 100 -1.04 -6.15 -5.46
CA GLN A 100 0.05 -5.23 -5.14
C GLN A 100 0.16 -5.02 -3.63
N GLN A 101 -0.95 -4.77 -2.93
CA GLN A 101 -0.96 -4.64 -1.48
C GLN A 101 -0.51 -5.92 -0.78
N GLY A 102 -0.94 -7.10 -1.28
CA GLY A 102 -0.50 -8.39 -0.74
C GLY A 102 1.00 -8.63 -0.93
N LEU A 103 1.55 -8.24 -2.09
CA LEU A 103 2.98 -8.32 -2.37
C LEU A 103 3.79 -7.35 -1.51
N GLU A 104 3.37 -6.10 -1.38
CA GLU A 104 4.03 -5.10 -0.53
C GLU A 104 4.05 -5.56 0.93
N GLN A 105 2.90 -5.98 1.47
CA GLN A 105 2.83 -6.51 2.84
C GLN A 105 3.65 -7.79 3.02
N GLY A 106 3.66 -8.68 2.03
CA GLY A 106 4.45 -9.91 2.06
C GLY A 106 5.95 -9.62 2.05
N LEU A 107 6.38 -8.66 1.24
CA LEU A 107 7.78 -8.24 1.16
C LEU A 107 8.22 -7.55 2.45
N GLU A 108 7.45 -6.61 2.97
CA GLU A 108 7.75 -5.92 4.23
C GLU A 108 7.87 -6.91 5.39
N ARG A 109 6.93 -7.84 5.52
CA ARG A 109 6.99 -8.90 6.54
C ARG A 109 8.19 -9.82 6.34
N GLY A 110 8.46 -10.24 5.10
CA GLY A 110 9.59 -11.11 4.79
C GLY A 110 10.95 -10.46 5.09
N VAL A 111 11.11 -9.19 4.74
CA VAL A 111 12.32 -8.41 5.05
C VAL A 111 12.46 -8.22 6.56
N GLY A 112 11.39 -7.87 7.27
CA GLY A 112 11.40 -7.72 8.73
C GLY A 112 11.79 -9.01 9.44
N GLN A 113 11.15 -10.12 9.08
CA GLN A 113 11.47 -11.45 9.63
C GLN A 113 12.91 -11.87 9.31
N GLY A 114 13.37 -11.63 8.07
CA GLY A 114 14.74 -11.92 7.68
C GLY A 114 15.77 -11.15 8.49
N ARG A 115 15.55 -9.84 8.72
CA ARG A 115 16.43 -9.01 9.56
C ARG A 115 16.48 -9.52 11.00
N GLN A 116 15.33 -9.83 11.60
CA GLN A 116 15.25 -10.32 12.97
C GLN A 116 15.96 -11.66 13.14
N LEU A 117 15.70 -12.63 12.24
CA LEU A 117 16.34 -13.94 12.27
C LEU A 117 17.86 -13.83 12.13
N GLU A 118 18.34 -12.97 11.22
CA GLU A 118 19.77 -12.79 11.01
C GLU A 118 20.45 -12.06 12.17
N ALA A 119 19.85 -10.98 12.70
CA ALA A 119 20.35 -10.27 13.87
C ALA A 119 20.48 -11.23 15.07
N ARG A 120 19.44 -12.03 15.31
CA ARG A 120 19.43 -13.04 16.38
C ARG A 120 20.54 -14.08 16.20
N ARG A 121 20.67 -14.63 14.99
CA ARG A 121 21.70 -15.64 14.67
C ARG A 121 23.11 -15.08 14.86
N ILE A 122 23.34 -13.83 14.46
CA ILE A 122 24.63 -13.14 14.64
C ILE A 122 24.91 -12.94 16.13
N LEU A 123 23.95 -12.39 16.87
CA LEU A 123 24.10 -12.11 18.30
C LEU A 123 24.34 -13.39 19.10
N GLN A 124 23.57 -14.46 18.84
CA GLN A 124 23.79 -15.78 19.46
C GLN A 124 25.22 -16.26 19.23
N ARG A 125 25.73 -16.14 18.00
CA ARG A 125 27.11 -16.55 17.68
C ARG A 125 28.15 -15.68 18.39
N GLN A 126 27.91 -14.39 18.56
CA GLN A 126 28.81 -13.50 19.30
C GLN A 126 28.81 -13.82 20.79
N LEU A 127 27.63 -14.06 21.38
CA LEU A 127 27.47 -14.47 22.76
C LEU A 127 28.21 -15.78 23.04
N SER A 128 28.04 -16.79 22.18
CA SER A 128 28.75 -18.06 22.34
C SER A 128 30.27 -17.91 22.25
N LYS A 129 30.76 -17.00 21.40
CA LYS A 129 32.20 -16.73 21.29
C LYS A 129 32.77 -16.00 22.51
N ARG A 130 31.99 -15.12 23.13
CA ARG A 130 32.46 -14.28 24.25
C ARG A 130 32.27 -14.95 25.61
N PHE A 131 31.15 -15.60 25.81
CA PHE A 131 30.74 -16.17 27.10
C PHE A 131 30.77 -17.70 27.14
N GLY A 132 31.05 -18.36 26.01
CA GLY A 132 31.11 -19.82 25.92
C GLY A 132 29.75 -20.47 25.71
N GLU A 133 29.48 -21.57 26.41
CA GLU A 133 28.21 -22.28 26.29
C GLU A 133 27.06 -21.41 26.85
N LEU A 134 26.00 -21.20 26.04
CA LEU A 134 24.90 -20.33 26.41
C LEU A 134 23.83 -21.11 27.16
N PRO A 135 23.40 -20.66 28.35
CA PRO A 135 22.24 -21.23 29.04
C PRO A 135 20.95 -21.16 28.20
N ASP A 136 20.03 -22.10 28.42
CA ASP A 136 18.76 -22.18 27.69
C ASP A 136 17.93 -20.88 27.76
N TRP A 137 17.94 -20.21 28.91
CA TRP A 137 17.22 -18.95 29.10
C TRP A 137 17.69 -17.84 28.15
N VAL A 138 18.95 -17.87 27.69
CA VAL A 138 19.47 -16.92 26.71
C VAL A 138 18.82 -17.15 25.36
N SER A 139 18.69 -18.42 24.96
CA SER A 139 18.03 -18.79 23.70
C SER A 139 16.57 -18.37 23.70
N GLU A 140 15.84 -18.61 24.79
CA GLU A 140 14.45 -18.16 24.95
C GLU A 140 14.34 -16.63 24.85
N ARG A 141 15.29 -15.91 25.45
CA ARG A 141 15.28 -14.44 25.42
C ARG A 141 15.59 -13.87 24.04
N LEU A 142 16.49 -14.50 23.29
CA LEU A 142 16.79 -14.15 21.90
C LEU A 142 15.62 -14.47 20.95
N GLU A 143 14.87 -15.54 21.21
CA GLU A 143 13.67 -15.91 20.44
C GLU A 143 12.52 -14.91 20.66
N ALA A 144 12.36 -14.40 21.89
CA ALA A 144 11.31 -13.46 22.25
C ALA A 144 11.62 -11.99 21.89
N ALA A 145 12.87 -11.69 21.53
CA ALA A 145 13.32 -10.31 21.29
C ALA A 145 12.92 -9.79 19.91
N ASP A 146 12.56 -8.50 19.86
CA ASP A 146 12.40 -7.78 18.60
C ASP A 146 13.75 -7.32 18.01
N VAL A 147 13.72 -6.75 16.81
CA VAL A 147 14.93 -6.28 16.11
C VAL A 147 15.67 -5.22 16.91
N ASP A 148 14.96 -4.31 17.58
CA ASP A 148 15.57 -3.19 18.28
C ASP A 148 16.30 -3.68 19.53
N GLN A 149 15.72 -4.62 20.28
CA GLN A 149 16.38 -5.28 21.41
C GLN A 149 17.63 -6.05 20.98
N LEU A 150 17.55 -6.81 19.87
CA LEU A 150 18.69 -7.54 19.32
C LEU A 150 19.83 -6.60 18.89
N GLU A 151 19.51 -5.44 18.34
CA GLU A 151 20.50 -4.42 17.96
C GLU A 151 21.16 -3.79 19.19
N VAL A 152 20.37 -3.41 20.20
CA VAL A 152 20.90 -2.88 21.47
C VAL A 152 21.85 -3.87 22.13
N TRP A 153 21.45 -5.14 22.26
CA TRP A 153 22.33 -6.16 22.84
C TRP A 153 23.56 -6.43 21.96
N SER A 154 23.48 -6.26 20.64
CA SER A 154 24.64 -6.39 19.74
C SER A 154 25.66 -5.28 19.93
N ASP A 155 25.24 -4.08 20.36
CA ASP A 155 26.14 -2.98 20.70
C ASP A 155 26.71 -3.14 22.13
N GLU A 156 25.86 -3.52 23.08
CA GLU A 156 26.23 -3.68 24.49
C GLU A 156 27.09 -4.91 24.76
N ILE A 157 27.06 -5.92 23.88
CA ILE A 157 27.92 -7.11 23.97
C ILE A 157 29.42 -6.78 23.89
N LEU A 158 29.82 -5.56 23.54
CA LEU A 158 31.24 -5.17 23.60
C LEU A 158 31.66 -4.72 25.00
N PHE A 159 30.69 -4.35 25.85
CA PHE A 159 30.93 -3.71 27.14
C PHE A 159 30.44 -4.54 28.34
N ALA A 160 29.49 -5.45 28.16
CA ALA A 160 28.92 -6.21 29.27
C ALA A 160 29.88 -7.26 29.84
N ASP A 161 30.14 -7.31 31.15
CA ASP A 161 31.05 -8.33 31.71
C ASP A 161 30.39 -9.72 31.91
N SER A 162 29.07 -9.80 31.78
CA SER A 162 28.30 -11.03 31.93
C SER A 162 27.00 -11.00 31.14
N LEU A 163 26.42 -12.20 30.89
CA LEU A 163 25.10 -12.35 30.29
C LEU A 163 24.02 -11.62 31.12
N ASP A 164 24.06 -11.74 32.45
CA ASP A 164 23.12 -11.02 33.33
C ASP A 164 23.21 -9.51 33.17
N THR A 165 24.39 -8.96 32.88
CA THR A 165 24.56 -7.51 32.69
C THR A 165 24.00 -7.07 31.34
N LEU A 166 24.19 -7.88 30.30
CA LEU A 166 23.68 -7.59 28.96
C LEU A 166 22.15 -7.62 28.89
N PHE A 167 21.52 -8.59 29.57
CA PHE A 167 20.08 -8.77 29.53
C PHE A 167 19.34 -8.07 30.69
N LYS A 168 19.94 -7.07 31.33
CA LYS A 168 19.28 -6.29 32.41
C LYS A 168 18.22 -5.31 31.89
N HIS A 169 18.21 -5.02 30.59
CA HIS A 169 17.28 -4.13 29.92
C HIS A 169 16.57 -4.85 28.77
#